data_AF-A0A970CSP7-F1
#
_entry.id   AF-A0A970CSP7-F1
#
_cell.length_a   1.000
_cell.length_b   1.000
_cell.length_c   1.000
_cell.angle_alpha   90.00
_cell.angle_beta   90.00
_cell.angle_gamma   90.00
#
_symmetry.space_group_name_H-M   'P 1'
#
loop_
_entity.id
_entity.type
_entity.pdbx_description
1 polymer ?
#
loop_
_entity_poly.entity_id
_entity_poly.type
_entity_poly.pdbx_seq_one_letter_code
_entity_poly.pdbx_strand_id
1 'polypeptide(L)'
;MAVFKFRLQTLLRLKKQLEKNAKNELGIAVMKLEEEKAKLRAIEHNIDLTMSDFRKACQGIIQPEKIKELKVFLEYLQTERERQEVNVKRQQENVDKIREKLVEIMKERKVLENLKEKEYQEYLKTEEKKEQQRVDELVSYNESKKIPELLEGR
;
A
#
# COMPACT_ATOMS: atom_id res chain seq x y z
N MET A 1 -16.76 -17.26 30.22
CA MET A 1 -15.54 -17.38 29.39
C MET A 1 -14.77 -16.08 29.48
N ALA A 2 -13.44 -16.13 29.56
CA ALA A 2 -12.65 -14.90 29.52
C ALA A 2 -12.77 -14.26 28.12
N VAL A 3 -12.40 -12.99 27.98
CA VAL A 3 -12.31 -12.31 26.68
C VAL A 3 -10.83 -12.26 26.28
N PHE A 4 -10.50 -12.68 25.05
CA PHE A 4 -9.14 -12.58 24.54
C PHE A 4 -8.67 -11.12 24.46
N LYS A 5 -7.47 -10.85 24.99
CA LYS A 5 -6.85 -9.52 24.96
C LYS A 5 -5.46 -9.60 24.35
N PHE A 6 -5.30 -9.05 23.15
CA PHE A 6 -4.01 -8.95 22.49
C PHE A 6 -3.20 -7.76 23.05
N ARG A 7 -2.02 -8.02 23.64
CA ARG A 7 -1.22 -6.98 24.31
C ARG A 7 -0.76 -5.86 23.37
N LEU A 8 -0.50 -6.18 22.11
CA LEU A 8 -0.03 -5.22 21.10
C LEU A 8 -1.16 -4.63 20.24
N GLN A 9 -2.41 -4.69 20.70
CA GLN A 9 -3.57 -4.19 19.94
C GLN A 9 -3.45 -2.71 19.55
N THR A 10 -2.91 -1.87 20.43
CA THR A 10 -2.68 -0.44 20.15
C THR A 10 -1.66 -0.24 19.03
N LEU A 11 -0.56 -1.00 19.07
CA LEU A 11 0.48 -0.95 18.04
C LEU A 11 -0.06 -1.44 16.69
N LEU A 12 -0.82 -2.53 16.69
CA LEU A 12 -1.47 -3.04 15.47
C LEU A 12 -2.42 -2.00 14.86
N ARG A 13 -3.21 -1.31 15.69
CA ARG A 13 -4.09 -0.22 15.22
C ARG A 13 -3.29 0.94 14.63
N LEU A 14 -2.18 1.33 15.27
CA LEU A 14 -1.29 2.36 14.74
C LEU A 14 -0.72 1.97 13.37
N LYS A 15 -0.23 0.73 13.21
CA LYS A 15 0.30 0.26 11.91
C LYS A 15 -0.78 0.24 10.82
N LYS A 16 -2.02 -0.15 11.14
CA LYS A 16 -3.15 -0.05 10.21
C LYS A 16 -3.42 1.39 9.76
N GLN A 17 -3.36 2.35 10.70
CA GLN A 17 -3.53 3.77 10.36
C GLN A 17 -2.37 4.29 9.49
N LEU A 18 -1.13 3.93 9.83
CA LEU A 18 0.04 4.31 9.04
C LEU A 18 -0.04 3.74 7.62
N GLU A 19 -0.49 2.49 7.45
CA GLU A 19 -0.71 1.89 6.13
C GLU A 19 -1.75 2.67 5.33
N LYS A 20 -2.89 3.02 5.95
CA LYS A 20 -3.93 3.82 5.31
C LYS A 20 -3.38 5.17 4.84
N ASN A 21 -2.61 5.84 5.70
CA ASN A 21 -2.00 7.13 5.37
C ASN A 21 -0.98 6.99 4.22
N ALA A 22 -0.12 5.97 4.24
CA ALA A 22 0.86 5.73 3.19
C ALA A 22 0.20 5.37 1.84
N LYS A 23 -0.93 4.65 1.84
CA LYS A 23 -1.73 4.41 0.62
C LYS A 23 -2.27 5.70 0.03
N ASN A 24 -2.79 6.61 0.86
CA ASN A 24 -3.26 7.92 0.41
C ASN A 24 -2.11 8.76 -0.14
N GLU A 25 -0.97 8.77 0.55
CA GLU A 25 0.26 9.45 0.12
C GLU A 25 0.74 8.93 -1.25
N LEU A 26 0.72 7.60 -1.44
CA LEU A 26 1.04 6.96 -2.71
C LEU A 26 0.08 7.39 -3.83
N GLY A 27 -1.23 7.44 -3.55
CA GLY A 27 -2.23 7.90 -4.50
C GLY A 27 -1.95 9.33 -4.99
N ILE A 28 -1.65 10.25 -4.07
CA ILE A 28 -1.31 11.64 -4.40
C ILE A 28 -0.02 11.71 -5.23
N ALA A 29 1.01 10.93 -4.88
CA ALA A 29 2.27 10.91 -5.61
C ALA A 29 2.09 10.38 -7.04
N VAL A 30 1.28 9.34 -7.22
CA VAL A 30 0.95 8.78 -8.54
C VAL A 30 0.19 9.80 -9.38
N MET A 31 -0.78 10.52 -8.81
CA MET A 31 -1.49 11.60 -9.53
C MET A 31 -0.52 12.66 -10.04
N LYS A 32 0.40 13.14 -9.20
CA LYS A 32 1.41 14.13 -9.61
C LYS A 32 2.33 13.60 -10.71
N LEU A 33 2.74 12.34 -10.62
CA LEU A 33 3.54 11.71 -11.68
C LEU A 33 2.79 11.70 -13.02
N GLU A 34 1.50 11.35 -13.01
CA GLU A 34 0.68 11.34 -14.22
C GLU A 34 0.44 12.73 -14.79
N GLU A 35 0.31 13.76 -13.94
CA GLU A 35 0.27 15.17 -14.36
C GLU A 35 1.57 15.58 -15.07
N GLU A 36 2.74 15.25 -14.51
CA GLU A 36 4.03 15.57 -15.13
C GLU A 36 4.24 14.80 -16.44
N LYS A 37 3.79 13.54 -16.53
CA LYS A 37 3.81 12.78 -17.78
C LYS A 37 2.87 13.38 -18.84
N ALA A 38 1.70 13.88 -18.43
CA ALA A 38 0.77 14.54 -19.35
C ALA A 38 1.38 15.81 -19.95
N LYS A 39 2.07 16.62 -19.14
CA LYS A 39 2.84 17.77 -19.62
C LYS A 39 3.92 17.36 -20.63
N LEU A 40 4.68 16.30 -20.33
CA LEU A 40 5.69 15.78 -21.24
C LEU A 40 5.09 15.38 -22.60
N ARG A 41 3.98 14.62 -22.59
CA ARG A 41 3.27 14.23 -23.82
C ARG A 41 2.80 15.42 -24.64
N ALA A 42 2.35 16.49 -23.99
CA ALA A 42 1.96 17.72 -24.67
C ALA A 42 3.15 18.42 -25.36
N ILE A 43 4.32 18.45 -24.70
CA ILE A 43 5.55 19.00 -25.29
C ILE A 43 5.98 18.15 -26.48
N GLU A 44 5.98 16.82 -26.34
CA GLU A 44 6.34 15.90 -27.43
C GLU A 44 5.40 16.04 -28.63
N HIS A 45 4.10 16.18 -28.39
CA HIS A 45 3.14 16.46 -29.45
C HIS A 45 3.42 17.78 -30.18
N ASN A 46 3.78 18.84 -29.45
CA ASN A 46 4.15 20.12 -30.04
C ASN A 46 5.43 20.03 -30.87
N ILE A 47 6.40 19.22 -30.45
CA ILE A 47 7.61 18.93 -31.24
C ILE A 47 7.22 18.26 -32.55
N ASP A 48 6.35 17.24 -32.52
CA ASP A 48 5.92 16.52 -33.73
C ASP A 48 5.20 17.44 -34.72
N LEU A 49 4.29 18.29 -34.23
CA LEU A 49 3.60 19.29 -35.05
C LEU A 49 4.59 20.27 -35.68
N THR A 50 5.50 20.82 -34.88
CA THR A 50 6.50 21.79 -35.35
C THR A 50 7.47 21.15 -36.35
N MET A 51 7.86 19.89 -36.16
CA MET A 51 8.68 19.13 -37.10
C MET A 51 7.95 18.88 -38.43
N SER A 52 6.65 18.59 -38.38
CA SER A 52 5.82 18.48 -39.58
C SER A 52 5.80 19.81 -40.35
N ASP A 53 5.60 20.93 -39.65
CA ASP A 53 5.57 22.26 -40.28
C ASP A 53 6.92 22.66 -40.84
N PHE A 54 8.01 22.32 -40.14
CA PHE A 54 9.38 22.49 -40.63
C PHE A 54 9.60 21.71 -41.94
N ARG A 55 9.18 20.44 -42.00
CA ARG A 55 9.30 19.62 -43.22
C ARG A 55 8.51 20.23 -44.39
N LYS A 56 7.29 20.71 -44.15
CA LYS A 56 6.48 21.39 -45.18
C LYS A 56 7.14 22.67 -45.68
N ALA A 57 7.68 23.49 -44.78
CA ALA A 57 8.38 24.72 -45.13
C ALA A 57 9.63 24.48 -46.01
N CYS A 58 10.27 23.32 -45.88
CA CYS A 58 11.42 22.91 -46.70
C CYS A 58 11.04 22.33 -48.08
N GLN A 59 9.77 21.96 -48.31
CA GLN A 59 9.31 21.35 -49.56
C GLN A 59 8.55 22.33 -50.49
N GLY A 60 8.01 23.41 -49.93
CA GLY A 60 7.26 24.42 -50.68
C GLY A 60 8.11 25.60 -51.16
N ILE A 61 7.48 26.78 -51.28
CA ILE A 61 8.21 28.03 -51.52
C ILE A 61 9.07 28.32 -50.30
N ILE A 62 10.38 28.27 -50.47
CA ILE A 62 11.35 28.40 -49.39
C ILE A 62 11.32 29.84 -48.85
N GLN A 63 10.97 29.97 -47.57
CA GLN A 63 11.04 31.21 -46.80
C GLN A 63 12.09 31.04 -45.69
N PRO A 64 13.33 31.53 -45.88
CA PRO A 64 14.43 31.30 -44.95
C PRO A 64 14.13 31.73 -43.51
N GLU A 65 13.44 32.86 -43.33
CA GLU A 65 13.04 33.41 -42.03
C GLU A 65 12.13 32.42 -41.29
N LYS A 66 11.13 31.87 -41.98
CA LYS A 66 10.18 30.90 -41.40
C LYS A 66 10.88 29.62 -40.95
N ILE A 67 11.81 29.11 -41.76
CA ILE A 67 12.60 27.92 -41.43
C ILE A 67 13.46 28.18 -40.19
N LYS A 68 14.08 29.37 -40.11
CA LYS A 68 14.88 29.78 -38.95
C LYS A 68 14.03 29.86 -37.67
N GLU A 69 12.86 30.48 -37.73
CA GLU A 69 11.92 30.56 -36.61
C GLU A 69 11.50 29.19 -36.10
N LEU A 70 11.10 28.29 -37.00
CA LEU A 70 10.70 26.92 -36.64
C LEU A 70 11.86 26.15 -36.00
N LYS A 71 13.09 26.32 -36.51
CA LYS A 71 14.27 25.69 -35.92
C LYS A 71 14.53 26.17 -34.50
N VAL A 72 14.52 27.49 -34.28
CA VAL A 72 14.71 28.07 -32.93
C VAL A 72 13.61 27.59 -31.97
N PHE A 73 12.36 27.51 -32.44
CA PHE A 73 11.26 27.02 -31.62
C PHE A 73 11.40 25.51 -31.30
N LEU A 74 11.89 24.70 -32.24
CA LEU A 74 12.19 23.28 -31.99
C LEU A 74 13.29 23.11 -30.93
N GLU A 75 14.37 23.90 -31.00
CA GLU A 75 15.46 23.88 -30.00
C GLU A 75 14.92 24.25 -28.60
N TYR A 76 14.04 25.24 -28.54
CA TYR A 76 13.33 25.60 -27.30
C TYR A 76 12.48 24.44 -26.76
N LEU A 77 11.65 23.82 -27.60
CA LEU A 77 10.80 22.70 -27.20
C LEU A 77 11.61 21.47 -26.75
N GLN A 78 12.74 21.20 -27.40
CA GLN A 78 13.67 20.14 -26.98
C GLN A 78 14.23 20.41 -25.58
N THR A 79 14.64 21.64 -25.30
CA THR A 79 15.13 22.04 -23.97
C THR A 79 14.04 21.89 -22.90
N GLU A 80 12.81 22.31 -23.21
CA GLU A 80 11.67 22.13 -22.31
C GLU A 80 11.32 20.65 -22.08
N ARG A 81 11.44 19.81 -23.12
CA ARG A 81 11.26 18.36 -23.04
C ARG A 81 12.27 17.75 -22.06
N GLU A 82 13.55 18.04 -22.19
CA GLU A 82 14.60 17.52 -21.31
C GLU A 82 14.35 17.92 -19.85
N ARG A 83 14.00 19.19 -19.61
CA ARG A 83 13.63 19.67 -18.28
C ARG A 83 12.42 18.91 -17.71
N GLN A 84 11.42 18.65 -18.56
CA GLN A 84 10.22 17.94 -18.15
C GLN A 84 10.47 16.46 -17.90
N GLU A 85 11.37 15.81 -18.64
CA GLU A 85 11.82 14.43 -18.37
C GLU A 85 12.46 14.31 -16.98
N VAL A 86 13.28 15.30 -16.58
CA VAL A 86 13.84 15.35 -15.22
C VAL A 86 12.73 15.47 -14.17
N ASN A 87 11.70 16.28 -14.41
CA ASN A 87 10.55 16.41 -13.50
C ASN A 87 9.79 15.08 -13.37
N VAL A 88 9.52 14.39 -14.48
CA VAL A 88 8.88 13.07 -14.49
C VAL A 88 9.71 12.06 -13.71
N LYS A 89 11.03 12.01 -13.95
CA LYS A 89 11.94 11.12 -13.23
C LYS A 89 11.93 11.39 -11.72
N ARG A 90 11.96 12.67 -11.31
CA ARG A 90 11.87 13.05 -9.90
C ARG A 90 10.57 12.60 -9.24
N GLN A 91 9.42 12.72 -9.93
CA GLN A 91 8.15 12.24 -9.39
C GLN A 91 8.09 10.70 -9.35
N GLN A 92 8.70 10.03 -10.34
CA GLN A 92 8.80 8.57 -10.36
C GLN A 92 9.60 8.06 -9.14
N GLU A 93 10.77 8.64 -8.88
CA GLU A 93 11.58 8.33 -7.70
C GLU A 93 10.82 8.58 -6.39
N ASN A 94 9.98 9.62 -6.33
CA ASN A 94 9.14 9.88 -5.16
C ASN A 94 8.06 8.81 -4.96
N VAL A 95 7.39 8.38 -6.04
CA VAL A 95 6.42 7.27 -6.00
C VAL A 95 7.09 5.99 -5.50
N ASP A 96 8.29 5.68 -5.98
CA ASP A 96 9.01 4.46 -5.60
C ASP A 96 9.40 4.49 -4.12
N LYS A 97 9.89 5.63 -3.60
CA LYS A 97 10.18 5.80 -2.16
C LYS A 97 8.94 5.59 -1.28
N ILE A 98 7.79 6.15 -1.68
CA ILE A 98 6.55 6.00 -0.91
C ILE A 98 6.05 4.55 -0.97
N ARG A 99 6.21 3.88 -2.13
CA ARG A 99 5.88 2.47 -2.30
C ARG A 99 6.73 1.57 -1.41
N GLU A 100 8.04 1.80 -1.34
CA GLU A 100 8.94 1.07 -0.43
C GLU A 100 8.51 1.23 1.04
N LYS A 101 8.25 2.46 1.47
CA LYS A 101 7.74 2.76 2.82
C LYS A 101 6.42 2.03 3.11
N LEU A 102 5.49 2.01 2.15
CA LEU A 102 4.22 1.29 2.29
C LEU A 102 4.44 -0.22 2.45
N VAL A 103 5.35 -0.81 1.67
CA VAL A 103 5.69 -2.23 1.75
C VAL A 103 6.22 -2.58 3.14
N GLU A 104 7.11 -1.77 3.71
CA GLU A 104 7.63 -2.01 5.06
C GLU A 104 6.54 -1.93 6.13
N ILE A 105 5.67 -0.90 6.07
CA ILE A 105 4.53 -0.79 6.99
C ILE A 105 3.60 -2.01 6.89
N MET A 106 3.35 -2.49 5.67
CA MET A 106 2.51 -3.67 5.43
C MET A 106 3.14 -4.94 6.01
N LYS A 107 4.46 -5.12 5.86
CA LYS A 107 5.20 -6.25 6.45
C LYS A 107 5.06 -6.24 7.97
N GLU A 108 5.37 -5.12 8.61
CA GLU A 108 5.26 -4.97 10.07
C GLU A 108 3.83 -5.20 10.58
N ARG A 109 2.82 -4.66 9.89
CA ARG A 109 1.41 -4.92 10.22
C ARG A 109 1.11 -6.42 10.14
N LYS A 110 1.53 -7.09 9.07
CA LYS A 110 1.27 -8.53 8.86
C LYS A 110 1.94 -9.38 9.93
N VAL A 111 3.14 -9.02 10.38
CA VAL A 111 3.80 -9.67 11.52
C VAL A 111 2.93 -9.58 12.78
N LEU A 112 2.38 -8.40 13.09
CA LEU A 112 1.51 -8.22 14.27
C LEU A 112 0.18 -8.97 14.15
N GLU A 113 -0.42 -9.04 12.95
CA GLU A 113 -1.63 -9.82 12.72
C GLU A 113 -1.39 -11.32 12.89
N ASN A 114 -0.29 -11.83 12.34
CA ASN A 114 0.10 -13.23 12.51
C ASN A 114 0.38 -13.57 13.97
N LEU A 115 1.03 -12.67 14.72
CA LEU A 115 1.26 -12.86 16.15
C LEU A 115 -0.07 -12.89 16.92
N LYS A 116 -0.96 -11.94 16.64
CA LYS A 116 -2.30 -11.91 17.25
C LYS A 116 -3.07 -13.20 17.00
N GLU A 117 -3.03 -13.71 15.77
CA GLU A 117 -3.70 -14.95 15.39
C GLU A 117 -3.13 -16.13 16.17
N LYS A 118 -1.80 -16.25 16.26
CA LYS A 118 -1.14 -17.30 17.05
C LYS A 118 -1.55 -17.25 18.53
N GLU A 119 -1.47 -16.07 19.15
CA GLU A 119 -1.88 -15.89 20.56
C GLU A 119 -3.38 -16.21 20.76
N TYR A 120 -4.22 -15.91 19.77
CA TYR A 120 -5.64 -16.24 19.81
C TYR A 120 -5.89 -17.75 19.75
N GLN A 121 -5.18 -18.45 18.87
CA GLN A 121 -5.28 -19.92 18.79
C GLN A 121 -4.79 -20.61 20.06
N GLU A 122 -3.72 -20.12 20.68
CA GLU A 122 -3.25 -20.61 21.98
C GLU A 122 -4.27 -20.36 23.10
N TYR A 123 -4.90 -19.18 23.08
CA TYR A 123 -5.97 -18.83 24.00
C TYR A 123 -7.16 -19.80 23.88
N LEU A 124 -7.61 -20.11 22.66
CA LEU A 124 -8.71 -21.07 22.42
C LEU A 124 -8.38 -22.46 22.97
N LYS A 125 -7.20 -23.00 22.66
CA LYS A 125 -6.74 -24.29 23.19
C LYS A 125 -6.70 -24.33 24.72
N THR A 126 -6.31 -23.21 25.33
CA THR A 126 -6.25 -23.09 26.79
C THR A 126 -7.64 -23.08 27.41
N GLU A 127 -8.60 -22.37 26.80
CA GLU A 127 -9.99 -22.35 27.28
C GLU A 127 -10.67 -23.71 27.11
N GLU A 128 -10.43 -24.40 25.99
CA GLU A 128 -10.92 -25.77 25.75
C GLU A 128 -10.40 -26.74 26.81
N LYS A 129 -9.09 -26.68 27.11
CA LYS A 129 -8.49 -27.52 28.17
C LYS A 129 -9.11 -27.23 29.54
N LYS A 130 -9.34 -25.96 29.90
CA LYS A 130 -9.99 -25.60 31.16
C LYS A 130 -11.44 -26.06 31.20
N GLU A 131 -12.13 -26.03 30.07
CA GLU A 131 -13.50 -26.53 29.98
C GLU A 131 -13.55 -28.03 30.18
N GLN A 132 -12.69 -28.79 29.53
CA GLN A 132 -12.56 -30.24 29.75
C GLN A 132 -12.26 -30.56 31.22
N GLN A 133 -11.33 -29.85 31.85
CA GLN A 133 -11.01 -30.02 33.28
C GLN A 133 -12.23 -29.77 34.18
N ARG A 134 -13.02 -28.72 33.91
CA ARG A 134 -14.25 -28.45 34.66
C ARG A 134 -15.29 -29.55 34.48
N VAL A 135 -15.40 -30.13 33.28
CA VAL A 135 -16.30 -31.26 33.02
C VAL A 135 -15.85 -32.49 33.81
N ASP A 136 -14.56 -32.82 33.77
CA ASP A 136 -14.00 -33.97 34.50
C ASP A 136 -14.18 -33.83 36.03
N GLU A 137 -13.99 -32.61 36.57
CA GLU A 137 -14.25 -32.28 37.97
C GLU A 137 -15.74 -32.45 38.34
N LEU A 138 -16.66 -32.00 37.49
CA LEU A 138 -18.10 -32.16 37.70
C LEU A 138 -18.53 -33.63 37.68
N VAL A 139 -17.98 -34.42 36.75
CA VAL A 139 -18.24 -35.88 36.68
C VAL A 139 -17.73 -36.55 37.94
N SER A 140 -16.48 -36.27 38.35
CA SER A 140 -15.88 -36.82 39.57
C SER A 140 -16.66 -36.45 40.83
N TYR A 141 -17.13 -35.20 40.92
CA TYR A 141 -17.98 -34.75 42.01
C TYR A 141 -19.31 -35.52 42.05
N ASN A 142 -20.01 -35.64 40.91
CA ASN A 142 -21.27 -36.37 40.83
C ASN A 142 -21.11 -37.87 41.18
N GLU A 143 -20.05 -38.52 40.71
CA GLU A 143 -19.76 -39.91 41.07
C GLU A 143 -19.42 -40.05 42.55
N SER A 144 -18.64 -39.13 43.13
CA SER A 144 -18.37 -39.14 44.57
C SER A 144 -19.61 -38.91 45.42
N LYS A 145 -20.64 -38.24 44.90
CA LYS A 145 -21.90 -37.97 45.60
C LYS A 145 -22.87 -39.16 45.59
N LYS A 146 -22.81 -40.02 44.57
CA LYS A 146 -23.57 -41.28 44.50
C LYS A 146 -23.06 -42.36 45.46
N ILE A 147 -21.76 -42.36 45.76
CA ILE A 147 -21.12 -43.37 46.63
C ILE A 147 -21.68 -43.36 48.07
N PRO A 148 -21.93 -42.20 48.71
CA PRO A 148 -22.63 -42.11 50.00
C PRO A 148 -24.08 -42.59 49.98
N GLU A 149 -24.86 -42.30 48.93
CA GLU A 149 -26.27 -42.72 48.83
C GLU A 149 -26.44 -44.25 48.74
N LEU A 150 -25.41 -44.97 48.27
CA LEU A 150 -25.37 -46.43 48.25
C LEU A 150 -24.94 -47.05 49.59
N LEU A 151 -24.36 -46.27 50.50
CA LEU A 151 -23.88 -46.72 51.81
C LEU A 151 -24.84 -46.36 52.96
N GLU A 152 -25.67 -45.32 52.83
CA GLU A 152 -26.72 -44.97 53.81
C GLU A 152 -28.05 -45.74 53.60
N GLY A 153 -28.14 -46.60 52.57
CA GLY A 153 -29.31 -47.41 52.24
C GLY A 153 -29.32 -48.85 52.78
N ARG A 154 -28.70 -49.12 53.93
CA ARG A 154 -28.81 -50.42 54.65
C ARG A 154 -29.13 -50.22 56.12
#